data_AF-A0A919TZ69-F1
#
_entry.id   AF-A0A919TZ69-F1
#
_cell.length_a   1.000
_cell.length_b   1.000
_cell.length_c   1.000
_cell.angle_alpha   90.00
_cell.angle_beta   90.00
_cell.angle_gamma   90.00
#
_symmetry.space_group_name_H-M   'P 1'
#
loop_
_entity.id
_entity.type
_entity.pdbx_description
1 polymer ?
#
loop_
_entity_poly.entity_id
_entity_poly.type
_entity_poly.pdbx_seq_one_letter_code
_entity_poly.pdbx_strand_id
1 'polypeptide(L)' 'MIDCDSCSVRGAACTDCVVTFLTVTVRPGALAPAPRVRAGVVELDTAERHALGVLAAQGLVPPLRLEPAG' A
#
# COMPACT_ATOMS: atom_id res chain seq x y z
N MET A 1 -4.14 -23.54 -3.99
CA MET A 1 -2.95 -23.17 -4.80
C MET A 1 -3.43 -22.98 -6.22
N ILE A 2 -2.99 -21.94 -6.93
CA ILE A 2 -3.45 -21.63 -8.29
C ILE A 2 -2.45 -22.21 -9.29
N ASP A 3 -2.94 -22.98 -10.25
CA ASP A 3 -2.14 -23.50 -11.37
C ASP A 3 -2.21 -22.53 -12.55
N CYS A 4 -1.09 -21.86 -12.81
CA CYS A 4 -1.01 -20.88 -13.88
C CYS A 4 -1.05 -21.53 -15.27
N ASP A 5 -0.61 -22.78 -15.43
CA ASP A 5 -0.51 -23.40 -16.75
C ASP A 5 -1.88 -23.83 -17.31
N SER A 6 -2.88 -24.01 -16.45
CA SER A 6 -4.27 -24.33 -16.84
C SER A 6 -5.25 -23.15 -16.72
N CYS A 7 -4.78 -21.97 -16.33
CA CYS A 7 -5.64 -20.81 -16.11
C CYS A 7 -6.16 -20.23 -17.44
N SER A 8 -7.48 -20.30 -17.65
CA SER A 8 -8.16 -19.89 -18.90
C SER A 8 -8.02 -18.41 -19.25
N VAL A 9 -7.71 -17.55 -18.27
CA VAL A 9 -7.52 -16.11 -18.46
C VAL A 9 -6.05 -15.70 -18.51
N ARG A 10 -5.11 -16.67 -18.49
CA ARG A 10 -3.68 -16.38 -18.50
C ARG A 10 -3.29 -15.58 -19.74
N GLY A 11 -2.59 -14.48 -19.53
CA GLY A 11 -2.19 -13.54 -20.59
C GLY A 11 -3.30 -12.56 -20.99
N ALA A 12 -4.53 -13.03 -21.21
CA ALA A 12 -5.64 -12.18 -21.66
C ALA A 12 -6.12 -11.17 -20.60
N ALA A 13 -6.21 -11.59 -19.34
CA ALA A 13 -6.66 -10.74 -18.24
C ALA A 13 -5.85 -10.95 -16.95
N CYS A 14 -4.65 -11.53 -17.06
CA CYS A 14 -3.80 -11.81 -15.90
C CYS A 14 -3.55 -10.55 -15.05
N THR A 15 -3.31 -9.41 -15.69
CA THR A 15 -3.00 -8.14 -15.01
C THR A 15 -4.17 -7.54 -14.23
N ASP A 16 -5.40 -7.96 -14.51
CA ASP A 16 -6.61 -7.56 -13.80
C ASP A 16 -7.10 -8.65 -12.82
N CYS A 17 -6.36 -9.75 -12.69
CA CYS A 17 -6.69 -10.82 -11.77
C CYS A 17 -6.26 -10.47 -10.33
N VAL A 18 -7.05 -10.87 -9.34
CA VAL A 18 -6.69 -10.76 -7.91
C VAL A 18 -5.35 -11.43 -7.58
N VAL A 19 -4.91 -12.42 -8.36
CA VAL A 19 -3.59 -13.07 -8.20
C VAL A 19 -2.46 -12.10 -8.43
N THR A 20 -2.59 -11.19 -9.40
CA THR A 20 -1.58 -10.14 -9.63
C THR A 20 -1.52 -9.21 -8.44
N PHE A 21 -2.65 -8.87 -7.82
CA PHE A 21 -2.63 -8.10 -6.56
C PHE A 21 -1.92 -8.83 -5.41
N LEU A 22 -2.07 -10.15 -5.32
CA LEU A 22 -1.47 -10.95 -4.25
C LEU A 22 0.02 -11.26 -4.48
N THR A 23 0.48 -11.24 -5.73
CA THR A 23 1.86 -11.63 -6.12
C THR A 23 2.73 -10.46 -6.55
N VAL A 24 2.14 -9.36 -7.03
CA VAL A 24 2.85 -8.09 -7.20
C VAL A 24 3.05 -7.53 -5.80
N THR A 25 4.29 -7.61 -5.34
CA THR A 25 4.72 -6.80 -4.21
C THR A 25 4.50 -5.34 -4.61
N VAL A 26 3.50 -4.69 -4.00
CA VAL A 26 3.39 -3.23 -4.06
C VAL A 26 4.70 -2.72 -3.48
N ARG A 27 5.62 -2.25 -4.33
CA ARG A 27 6.81 -1.58 -3.84
C ARG A 27 6.31 -0.37 -3.04
N PRO A 28 6.56 -0.30 -1.73
CA PRO A 28 6.23 0.90 -0.97
C PRO A 28 7.04 2.04 -1.62
N GLY A 29 6.35 3.04 -2.19
CA GLY A 29 6.99 4.20 -2.82
C GLY A 29 6.88 4.32 -4.34
N ALA A 30 6.10 3.49 -5.04
CA ALA A 30 5.95 3.62 -6.50
C ALA A 30 5.11 4.83 -6.98
N LEU A 31 4.40 5.56 -6.10
CA LEU A 31 3.52 6.66 -6.53
C LEU A 31 3.45 7.89 -5.60
N ALA A 32 4.46 8.12 -4.76
CA ALA A 32 4.54 9.35 -3.95
C ALA A 32 6.00 9.72 -3.65
N PRO A 33 6.33 11.02 -3.45
CA PRO A 33 7.60 11.38 -2.82
C PRO A 33 7.72 10.62 -1.50
N ALA A 34 8.85 9.90 -1.33
CA ALA A 34 9.05 9.05 -0.17
C ALA A 34 8.97 9.91 1.12
N PRO A 35 8.24 9.45 2.15
CA PRO A 35 8.24 10.14 3.43
C PRO A 35 9.66 10.24 3.98
N ARG A 36 9.89 11.18 4.91
CA ARG A 36 11.19 11.28 5.61
C ARG A 36 11.36 10.05 6.50
N VAL A 37 12.02 9.02 5.97
CA VAL A 37 12.31 7.79 6.70
C VAL A 37 13.66 7.92 7.39
N ARG A 38 13.68 7.90 8.73
CA ARG A 38 14.91 7.84 9.53
C ARG A 38 14.99 6.51 10.25
N ALA A 39 16.04 5.73 9.98
CA ALA A 39 16.25 4.41 10.62
C ALA A 39 15.02 3.47 10.54
N GLY A 40 14.25 3.53 9.46
CA GLY A 40 13.04 2.73 9.27
C GLY A 40 11.76 3.31 9.90
N VAL A 41 11.85 4.43 10.62
CA VAL A 41 10.71 5.17 11.17
C VAL A 41 10.22 6.20 10.16
N VAL A 42 8.92 6.20 9.90
CA VAL A 42 8.24 7.22 9.10
C VAL A 42 7.94 8.42 10.00
N GLU A 43 8.63 9.53 9.79
CA GLU A 43 8.35 10.77 10.50
C GLU A 43 7.20 11.51 9.81
N LEU A 44 6.13 11.78 10.56
CA LEU A 44 4.96 12.54 10.09
C LEU A 44 4.80 13.82 10.91
N ASP A 45 4.87 14.95 10.24
CA ASP A 45 4.55 16.22 10.87
C ASP A 45 3.05 16.36 11.18
N THR A 46 2.67 17.46 11.83
CA THR A 46 1.28 17.69 12.25
C THR A 46 0.33 17.82 11.06
N ALA A 47 0.75 18.45 9.97
CA ALA A 47 -0.09 18.62 8.79
C ALA A 47 -0.28 17.27 8.07
N GLU A 48 0.78 16.48 7.96
CA GLU A 48 0.75 15.13 7.38
C GLU A 48 -0.15 14.18 8.19
N ARG A 49 -0.02 14.16 9.52
CA ARG A 49 -0.91 13.37 10.40
C ARG A 49 -2.36 13.78 10.25
N HIS A 50 -2.64 15.08 10.17
CA HIS A 50 -3.98 15.59 9.98
C HIS A 50 -4.56 15.15 8.62
N ALA A 51 -3.80 15.30 7.53
CA ALA A 51 -4.23 14.89 6.20
C ALA A 51 -4.56 13.39 6.15
N LEU A 52 -3.68 12.54 6.70
CA LEU A 52 -3.92 11.10 6.79
C LEU A 52 -5.15 10.76 7.65
N GLY A 53 -5.39 11.52 8.72
CA GLY A 53 -6.61 11.40 9.52
C GLY A 53 -7.90 11.70 8.73
N VAL A 54 -7.90 12.75 7.90
CA VAL A 54 -9.03 13.06 7.01
C VAL A 54 -9.26 11.94 6.01
N LEU A 55 -8.20 11.45 5.36
CA LEU A 55 -8.31 10.35 4.39
C LEU A 55 -8.86 9.07 5.04
N ALA A 56 -8.42 8.77 6.26
CA ALA A 56 -8.93 7.62 7.03
C ALA A 56 -10.40 7.77 7.40
N ALA A 57 -10.82 8.97 7.81
CA ALA A 57 -12.23 9.26 8.10
C ALA A 57 -13.14 9.10 6.88
N GLN A 58 -12.60 9.30 5.68
CA GLN A 58 -13.30 9.07 4.41
C GLN A 58 -13.15 7.62 3.88
N GLY A 59 -12.45 6.74 4.60
CA GLY A 59 -12.23 5.35 4.21
C GLY A 59 -11.26 5.15 3.05
N LEU A 60 -10.49 6.18 2.68
CA LEU A 60 -9.53 6.12 1.56
C LEU A 60 -8.21 5.44 1.96
N VAL A 61 -7.89 5.42 3.25
CA VAL A 61 -6.73 4.72 3.83
C VAL A 61 -7.11 4.07 5.16
N PRO A 62 -6.40 3.01 5.61
CA PRO A 62 -6.56 2.49 6.95
C PRO A 62 -6.26 3.54 8.04
N PRO A 63 -6.92 3.48 9.22
CA PRO A 63 -6.65 4.41 10.32
C PRO A 63 -5.19 4.39 10.80
N LEU A 64 -4.67 5.56 11.18
CA LEU A 64 -3.32 5.68 11.73
C LEU A 64 -3.18 4.89 13.03
N ARG A 65 -2.19 3.99 13.08
CA ARG A 65 -1.76 3.25 14.27
C ARG A 65 -0.36 3.72 14.63
N LEU A 66 -0.28 4.89 15.27
CA LEU A 66 0.99 5.50 15.63
C LEU A 66 1.54 4.82 16.89
N GLU A 67 2.76 4.31 16.81
CA GLU A 67 3.54 3.92 17.99
C GLU A 67 4.39 5.13 18.44
N PRO A 68 4.55 5.38 19.75
CA PRO A 68 5.41 6.45 20.24
C PRO A 68 6.85 6.24 19.73
N ALA A 69 7.49 7.31 19.24
CA ALA A 69 8.92 7.28 18.99
C ALA A 69 9.63 7.12 20.34
N GLY A 70 10.25 5.95 20.55
CA GLY A 70 11.07 5.65 21.73
C GLY A 70 12.39 6.41 21.75
#